data_AF-A0A523CGV7-F1
#
_entry.id   AF-A0A523CGV7-F1
#
_cell.length_a   1.000
_cell.length_b   1.000
_cell.length_c   1.000
_cell.angle_alpha   90.00
_cell.angle_beta   90.00
_cell.angle_gamma   90.00
#
_symmetry.space_group_name_H-M   'P 1'
#
loop_
_entity.id
_entity.type
_entity.pdbx_description
1 polymer ?
#
loop_
_entity_poly.entity_id
_entity_poly.type
_entity_poly.pdbx_seq_one_letter_code
_entity_poly.pdbx_strand_id
1 'polypeptide(L)'
;MPWSCCSSGIRNLRSSAYWVFSRSAPTKLASDVAGWTVPRPARSGGPVLARKYDSLRNRLANLGSALVAYSGGVDSTLVAFAAHAVLGDNCLAVLATSDVHTANEVEDARKTAALLGFRLYEVDTYELSDPRFLVNPPDRCYYCKSEMFGLFRAVAQTRGIKWVLDGTNADDVSDHRPGRKAAIEYGVVSPLLEVGLHKDEIRELSQMLDLPTWEKPSMACLASRFPYGVPITDEGLDRVRNAEAGLRALGLRQFRVRSHGDVARLEVDPEEMERAWTLRDQVSEAIKAAGFAFAAQDLEGYRSGSMNDLLTAAEQNPQPS
;
A
#
# COMPACT_ATOMS: atom_id res chain seq x y z
N MET A 1 -22.27 48.47 -39.05
CA MET A 1 -21.16 49.33 -38.59
C MET A 1 -21.24 49.49 -37.07
N PRO A 2 -20.09 49.53 -36.39
CA PRO A 2 -19.86 48.81 -35.12
C PRO A 2 -19.28 49.70 -33.99
N TRP A 3 -18.76 49.06 -32.93
CA TRP A 3 -17.88 49.56 -31.82
C TRP A 3 -18.63 50.26 -30.68
N SER A 4 -18.39 50.00 -29.38
CA SER A 4 -17.16 49.72 -28.62
C SER A 4 -17.44 48.76 -27.43
N CYS A 5 -16.68 47.67 -27.22
CA CYS A 5 -15.41 47.57 -26.47
C CYS A 5 -15.51 47.86 -24.96
N CYS A 6 -15.49 46.79 -24.14
CA CYS A 6 -14.87 46.80 -22.82
C CYS A 6 -14.35 45.39 -22.47
N SER A 7 -13.03 45.24 -22.62
CA SER A 7 -12.08 44.43 -21.85
C SER A 7 -12.50 44.24 -20.38
N SER A 8 -12.16 43.20 -19.61
CA SER A 8 -11.01 42.27 -19.59
C SER A 8 -11.21 41.39 -18.35
N GLY A 9 -10.78 40.12 -18.36
CA GLY A 9 -10.75 39.34 -17.11
C GLY A 9 -10.46 37.86 -17.18
N ILE A 10 -9.64 37.39 -18.12
CA ILE A 10 -9.05 36.05 -18.05
C ILE A 10 -7.92 36.11 -17.00
N ARG A 11 -8.06 35.39 -15.88
CA ARG A 11 -6.96 35.04 -14.96
C ARG A 11 -6.75 33.53 -15.07
N ASN A 12 -5.88 33.09 -15.99
CA ASN A 12 -4.48 32.73 -15.76
C ASN A 12 -4.21 31.74 -14.62
N LEU A 13 -3.91 30.51 -15.06
CA LEU A 13 -2.69 29.75 -14.77
C LEU A 13 -2.25 29.75 -13.30
N ARG A 14 -2.66 28.72 -12.55
CA ARG A 14 -1.96 28.35 -11.32
C ARG A 14 -0.67 27.61 -11.70
N SER A 15 0.42 28.33 -11.47
CA SER A 15 1.81 27.96 -11.53
C SER A 15 2.12 26.57 -10.96
N SER A 16 2.80 25.77 -11.77
CA SER A 16 3.64 24.65 -11.32
C SER A 16 4.76 25.22 -10.44
N ALA A 17 4.66 25.02 -9.13
CA ALA A 17 5.70 25.39 -8.19
C ALA A 17 6.77 24.28 -8.20
N TYR A 18 7.87 24.53 -8.91
CA TYR A 18 9.10 23.76 -8.77
C TYR A 18 9.65 23.99 -7.36
N TRP A 19 9.52 23.00 -6.49
CA TRP A 19 10.25 22.99 -5.22
C TRP A 19 11.70 22.60 -5.49
N VAL A 20 12.58 23.59 -5.47
CA VAL A 20 14.03 23.40 -5.33
C VAL A 20 14.28 23.01 -3.88
N PHE A 21 14.56 21.72 -3.63
CA PHE A 21 14.97 21.25 -2.30
C PHE A 21 16.32 21.89 -1.92
N SER A 22 16.31 22.67 -0.84
CA SER A 22 17.51 23.17 -0.18
C SER A 22 18.22 22.01 0.52
N ARG A 23 19.54 21.87 0.31
CA ARG A 23 20.37 20.84 0.95
C ARG A 23 20.55 21.17 2.43
N SER A 24 19.72 20.61 3.29
CA SER A 24 20.01 20.45 4.72
C SER A 24 21.02 19.31 4.91
N ALA A 25 21.93 19.47 5.87
CA ALA A 25 23.05 18.55 6.13
C ALA A 25 22.58 17.10 6.36
N PRO A 26 23.27 16.09 5.80
CA PRO A 26 22.89 14.69 5.93
C PRO A 26 23.07 14.20 7.37
N THR A 27 22.04 13.56 7.91
CA THR A 27 22.17 12.62 9.05
C THR A 27 22.99 11.40 8.61
N LYS A 28 23.61 10.69 9.57
CA LYS A 28 24.54 9.56 9.35
C LYS A 28 24.10 8.47 8.34
N LEU A 29 22.81 8.36 7.98
CA LEU A 29 22.34 7.44 6.94
C LEU A 29 22.58 7.96 5.51
N ALA A 30 22.57 9.28 5.30
CA ALA A 30 22.57 9.90 3.98
C ALA A 30 23.97 10.11 3.38
N SER A 31 25.04 9.97 4.17
CA SER A 31 26.42 10.11 3.67
C SER A 31 26.96 8.86 2.96
N ASP A 32 26.28 7.71 3.08
CA ASP A 32 26.83 6.40 2.73
C ASP A 32 26.09 5.72 1.55
N VAL A 33 25.32 6.47 0.78
CA VAL A 33 24.54 5.94 -0.37
C VAL A 33 25.47 5.56 -1.55
N ALA A 34 26.63 6.21 -1.66
CA ALA A 34 27.65 5.89 -2.66
C ALA A 34 28.67 4.88 -2.10
N GLY A 35 28.24 3.63 -1.87
CA GLY A 35 29.16 2.60 -1.37
C GLY A 35 28.54 1.47 -0.56
N TRP A 36 27.22 1.33 -0.52
CA TRP A 36 26.58 0.21 0.15
C TRP A 36 26.93 -1.11 -0.56
N THR A 37 28.03 -1.74 -0.15
CA THR A 37 28.18 -3.19 -0.31
C THR A 37 27.09 -3.81 0.53
N VAL A 38 26.03 -4.26 -0.13
CA VAL A 38 24.89 -4.96 0.48
C VAL A 38 25.43 -5.94 1.52
N PRO A 39 25.14 -5.75 2.82
CA PRO A 39 25.56 -6.70 3.83
C PRO A 39 25.06 -8.07 3.40
N ARG A 40 25.97 -9.03 3.24
CA ARG A 40 25.55 -10.42 3.26
C ARG A 40 24.89 -10.60 4.62
N PRO A 41 23.64 -11.09 4.70
CA PRO A 41 23.00 -11.33 5.98
C PRO A 41 24.02 -12.02 6.88
N ALA A 42 24.28 -11.43 8.06
CA ALA A 42 25.11 -12.09 9.06
C ALA A 42 24.58 -13.52 9.24
N ARG A 43 25.45 -14.48 9.54
CA ARG A 43 25.15 -15.94 9.60
C ARG A 43 24.01 -16.34 10.58
N SER A 44 23.21 -15.41 11.09
CA SER A 44 22.00 -15.63 11.88
C SER A 44 20.79 -16.09 11.03
N GLY A 45 20.68 -15.62 9.78
CA GLY A 45 19.72 -16.18 8.83
C GLY A 45 20.26 -17.50 8.30
N GLY A 46 19.51 -18.59 8.46
CA GLY A 46 19.97 -19.92 8.02
C GLY A 46 20.47 -19.93 6.56
N PRO A 47 21.35 -20.86 6.17
CA PRO A 47 21.95 -20.91 4.83
C PRO A 47 20.94 -20.99 3.67
N VAL A 48 19.67 -21.28 3.97
CA VAL A 48 18.55 -21.23 3.01
C VAL A 48 18.13 -19.78 2.72
N LEU A 49 17.94 -18.95 3.74
CA LEU A 49 17.45 -17.57 3.59
C LEU A 49 18.46 -16.69 2.83
N ALA A 50 19.75 -16.83 3.16
CA ALA A 50 20.82 -16.15 2.44
C ALA A 50 20.85 -16.53 0.95
N ARG A 51 20.59 -17.81 0.61
CA ARG A 51 20.50 -18.27 -0.78
C ARG A 51 19.30 -17.68 -1.51
N LYS A 52 18.12 -17.63 -0.86
CA LYS A 52 16.92 -16.99 -1.44
C LYS A 52 17.17 -15.51 -1.72
N TYR A 53 17.84 -14.80 -0.82
CA TYR A 53 18.21 -13.40 -1.02
C TYR A 53 19.24 -13.20 -2.15
N ASP A 54 20.27 -14.05 -2.23
CA ASP A 54 21.21 -14.03 -3.36
C ASP A 54 20.48 -14.33 -4.69
N SER A 55 19.53 -15.26 -4.71
CA SER A 55 18.67 -15.53 -5.87
C SER A 55 17.80 -14.33 -6.24
N LEU A 56 17.23 -13.62 -5.26
CA LEU A 56 16.46 -12.38 -5.49
C LEU A 56 17.33 -11.34 -6.19
N ARG A 57 18.54 -11.11 -5.69
CA ARG A 57 19.49 -10.15 -6.27
C ARG A 57 19.88 -10.52 -7.69
N ASN A 58 20.19 -11.79 -7.94
CA ASN A 58 20.51 -12.28 -9.29
C ASN A 58 19.32 -12.11 -10.24
N ARG A 59 18.11 -12.41 -9.76
CA ARG A 59 16.88 -12.24 -10.54
C ARG A 59 16.66 -10.78 -10.93
N LEU A 60 16.90 -9.85 -10.00
CA LEU A 60 16.81 -8.42 -10.23
C LEU A 60 17.88 -7.92 -11.21
N ALA A 61 19.14 -8.35 -11.06
CA ALA A 61 20.23 -7.96 -11.96
C ALA A 61 19.92 -8.34 -13.42
N ASN A 62 19.36 -9.53 -13.64
CA ASN A 62 18.99 -10.03 -14.97
C ASN A 62 17.84 -9.23 -15.63
N LEU A 63 17.09 -8.42 -14.90
CA LEU A 63 16.04 -7.56 -15.46
C LEU A 63 16.61 -6.33 -16.19
N GLY A 64 17.76 -5.83 -15.75
CA GLY A 64 18.41 -4.61 -16.27
C GLY A 64 17.77 -3.29 -15.84
N SER A 65 16.44 -3.17 -15.89
CA SER A 65 15.70 -2.01 -15.37
C SER A 65 14.34 -2.42 -14.82
N ALA A 66 13.88 -1.73 -13.76
CA ALA A 66 12.64 -2.08 -13.09
C ALA A 66 11.91 -0.87 -12.48
N LEU A 67 10.59 -0.89 -12.61
CA LEU A 67 9.65 -0.05 -11.87
C LEU A 67 9.06 -0.91 -10.76
N VAL A 68 9.20 -0.52 -9.51
CA VAL A 68 8.67 -1.27 -8.36
C VAL A 68 7.37 -0.63 -7.90
N ALA A 69 6.30 -1.41 -7.88
CA ALA A 69 5.03 -1.06 -7.24
C ALA A 69 5.24 -0.98 -5.71
N TYR A 70 5.54 0.23 -5.24
CA TYR A 70 5.90 0.52 -3.87
C TYR A 70 4.66 1.00 -3.08
N SER A 71 4.39 0.38 -1.93
CA SER A 71 3.26 0.76 -1.07
C SER A 71 3.68 1.18 0.35
N GLY A 72 4.98 1.16 0.66
CA GLY A 72 5.47 1.37 2.02
C GLY A 72 5.14 0.25 3.01
N GLY A 73 4.65 -0.91 2.52
CA GLY A 73 4.56 -2.15 3.28
C GLY A 73 5.86 -2.94 3.24
N VAL A 74 6.03 -3.90 4.15
CA VAL A 74 7.27 -4.68 4.32
C VAL A 74 7.73 -5.37 3.02
N ASP A 75 6.83 -6.03 2.29
CA ASP A 75 7.17 -6.78 1.07
C ASP A 75 7.65 -5.85 -0.04
N SER A 76 6.85 -4.81 -0.34
CA SER A 76 7.19 -3.83 -1.39
C SER A 76 8.46 -3.04 -1.06
N THR A 77 8.74 -2.80 0.24
CA THR A 77 9.95 -2.11 0.69
C THR A 77 11.17 -2.99 0.48
N LEU A 78 11.11 -4.29 0.80
CA LEU A 78 12.20 -5.22 0.51
C LEU A 78 12.50 -5.31 -0.99
N VAL A 79 11.47 -5.39 -1.85
CA VAL A 79 11.66 -5.39 -3.31
C VAL A 79 12.28 -4.10 -3.79
N ALA A 80 11.74 -2.94 -3.37
CA ALA A 80 12.27 -1.63 -3.77
C ALA A 80 13.72 -1.45 -3.32
N PHE A 81 14.03 -1.89 -2.10
CA PHE A 81 15.37 -1.84 -1.53
C PHE A 81 16.36 -2.72 -2.30
N ALA A 82 16.04 -4.00 -2.49
CA ALA A 82 16.90 -4.92 -3.22
C ALA A 82 17.07 -4.49 -4.68
N ALA A 83 16.00 -4.02 -5.34
CA ALA A 83 16.06 -3.53 -6.71
C ALA A 83 16.89 -2.25 -6.83
N HIS A 84 16.73 -1.30 -5.90
CA HIS A 84 17.54 -0.09 -5.86
C HIS A 84 19.02 -0.40 -5.65
N ALA A 85 19.35 -1.29 -4.71
CA ALA A 85 20.73 -1.71 -4.44
C ALA A 85 21.39 -2.44 -5.63
N VAL A 86 20.61 -3.18 -6.43
CA VAL A 86 21.13 -3.97 -7.57
C VAL A 86 21.16 -3.18 -8.87
N LEU A 87 20.15 -2.35 -9.12
CA LEU A 87 19.95 -1.66 -10.41
C LEU A 87 20.34 -0.18 -10.38
N GLY A 88 20.55 0.41 -9.19
CA GLY A 88 20.87 1.82 -9.03
C GLY A 88 19.83 2.73 -9.70
N ASP A 89 20.29 3.61 -10.58
CA ASP A 89 19.46 4.60 -11.30
C ASP A 89 18.43 3.97 -12.26
N ASN A 90 18.60 2.69 -12.61
CA ASN A 90 17.65 1.92 -13.42
C ASN A 90 16.48 1.33 -12.62
N CYS A 91 16.39 1.67 -11.32
CA CYS A 91 15.24 1.38 -10.47
C CYS A 91 14.39 2.64 -10.25
N LEU A 92 13.08 2.51 -10.41
CA LEU A 92 12.10 3.53 -10.04
C LEU A 92 11.08 2.94 -9.08
N ALA A 93 10.97 3.48 -7.87
CA ALA A 93 9.88 3.14 -6.96
C ALA A 93 8.66 4.00 -7.32
N VAL A 94 7.49 3.39 -7.51
CA VAL A 94 6.26 4.10 -7.80
C VAL A 94 5.22 3.84 -6.73
N LEU A 95 4.73 4.93 -6.12
CA LEU A 95 3.67 4.92 -5.12
C LEU A 95 2.37 5.39 -5.79
N ALA A 96 1.33 4.55 -5.71
CA ALA A 96 -0.02 4.93 -6.10
C ALA A 96 -0.72 5.62 -4.91
N THR A 97 -1.38 6.74 -5.18
CA THR A 97 -2.15 7.51 -4.21
C THR A 97 -3.61 7.58 -4.64
N SER A 98 -4.53 7.27 -3.73
CA SER A 98 -5.97 7.38 -3.99
C SER A 98 -6.78 7.48 -2.71
N ASP A 99 -8.08 7.70 -2.87
CA ASP A 99 -9.04 7.88 -1.78
C ASP A 99 -9.19 6.64 -0.88
N VAL A 100 -8.81 5.46 -1.39
CA VAL A 100 -8.86 4.21 -0.62
C VAL A 100 -7.64 4.01 0.27
N HIS A 101 -6.69 4.94 0.29
CA HIS A 101 -5.50 4.95 1.16
C HIS A 101 -5.61 6.08 2.19
N THR A 102 -5.02 5.89 3.37
CA THR A 102 -4.99 6.96 4.38
C THR A 102 -3.81 7.88 4.16
N ALA A 103 -3.96 9.17 4.48
CA ALA A 103 -2.88 10.15 4.36
C ALA A 103 -1.63 9.75 5.16
N ASN A 104 -1.82 9.14 6.34
CA ASN A 104 -0.72 8.66 7.18
C ASN A 104 0.06 7.53 6.50
N GLU A 105 -0.61 6.59 5.85
CA GLU A 105 0.05 5.49 5.12
C GLU A 105 0.92 6.01 3.98
N VAL A 106 0.38 6.96 3.21
CA VAL A 106 1.10 7.60 2.09
C VAL A 106 2.31 8.37 2.62
N GLU A 107 2.13 9.16 3.68
CA GLU A 107 3.21 9.94 4.27
C GLU A 107 4.31 9.06 4.88
N ASP A 108 3.94 7.96 5.55
CA ASP A 108 4.91 6.98 6.07
C ASP A 108 5.69 6.30 4.94
N ALA A 109 5.02 6.01 3.82
CA ALA A 109 5.68 5.47 2.62
C ALA A 109 6.66 6.48 2.02
N ARG A 110 6.29 7.77 1.90
CA ARG A 110 7.19 8.84 1.44
C ARG A 110 8.41 8.98 2.33
N LYS A 111 8.23 9.03 3.66
CA LYS A 111 9.32 9.11 4.64
C LYS A 111 10.27 7.92 4.52
N THR A 112 9.72 6.72 4.39
CA THR A 112 10.52 5.49 4.21
C THR A 112 11.31 5.52 2.92
N ALA A 113 10.67 5.89 1.80
CA ALA A 113 11.34 6.02 0.51
C ALA A 113 12.48 7.07 0.54
N ALA A 114 12.25 8.22 1.18
CA ALA A 114 13.26 9.25 1.35
C ALA A 114 14.43 8.77 2.22
N LEU A 115 14.15 8.10 3.34
CA LEU A 115 15.16 7.53 4.23
C LEU A 115 16.07 6.52 3.51
N LEU A 116 15.47 5.68 2.66
CA LEU A 116 16.18 4.64 1.90
C LEU A 116 16.75 5.12 0.57
N GLY A 117 16.63 6.42 0.24
CA GLY A 117 17.19 7.00 -0.97
C GLY A 117 16.50 6.56 -2.27
N PHE A 118 15.26 6.08 -2.20
CA PHE A 118 14.55 5.64 -3.40
C PHE A 118 14.27 6.80 -4.34
N ARG A 119 14.45 6.55 -5.63
CA ARG A 119 13.88 7.40 -6.68
C ARG A 119 12.37 7.17 -6.72
N LEU A 120 11.64 7.94 -5.92
CA LEU A 120 10.19 7.85 -5.79
C LEU A 120 9.49 8.65 -6.89
N TYR A 121 8.45 8.07 -7.48
CA TYR A 121 7.51 8.75 -8.36
C TYR A 121 6.09 8.43 -7.90
N GLU A 122 5.24 9.44 -7.79
CA GLU A 122 3.86 9.28 -7.33
C GLU A 122 2.90 9.38 -8.51
N VAL A 123 1.86 8.56 -8.49
CA VAL A 123 0.76 8.62 -9.44
C VAL A 123 -0.56 8.54 -8.70
N ASP A 124 -1.54 9.30 -9.16
CA ASP A 124 -2.89 9.20 -8.66
C ASP A 124 -3.65 8.06 -9.36
N THR A 125 -4.33 7.23 -8.58
CA THR A 125 -5.34 6.26 -9.07
C THR A 125 -6.73 6.71 -8.64
N TYR A 126 -7.74 6.32 -9.40
CA TYR A 126 -9.11 6.80 -9.24
C TYR A 126 -10.09 5.63 -9.22
N GLU A 127 -9.94 4.72 -8.27
CA GLU A 127 -10.74 3.48 -8.22
C GLU A 127 -12.25 3.77 -8.10
N LEU A 128 -12.61 4.88 -7.47
CA LEU A 128 -14.01 5.32 -7.33
C LEU A 128 -14.64 5.81 -8.64
N SER A 129 -13.84 5.99 -9.69
CA SER A 129 -14.35 6.26 -11.04
C SER A 129 -14.73 4.99 -11.80
N ASP A 130 -14.40 3.79 -11.29
CA ASP A 130 -14.78 2.51 -11.89
C ASP A 130 -16.05 1.96 -11.22
N PRO A 131 -17.20 1.91 -11.93
CA PRO A 131 -18.44 1.34 -11.39
C PRO A 131 -18.29 -0.10 -10.88
N ARG A 132 -17.35 -0.88 -11.44
CA ARG A 132 -17.09 -2.27 -11.04
C ARG A 132 -16.39 -2.35 -9.69
N PHE A 133 -15.61 -1.34 -9.33
CA PHE A 133 -15.03 -1.22 -8.00
C PHE A 133 -16.06 -0.71 -6.99
N LEU A 134 -16.88 0.28 -7.38
CA LEU A 134 -17.87 0.92 -6.52
C LEU A 134 -18.90 -0.06 -5.94
N VAL A 135 -19.34 -1.06 -6.73
CA VAL A 135 -20.30 -2.08 -6.24
C VAL A 135 -19.68 -3.11 -5.28
N ASN A 136 -18.38 -2.97 -4.98
CA ASN A 136 -17.62 -3.74 -4.00
C ASN A 136 -17.79 -5.28 -4.14
N PRO A 137 -17.58 -5.84 -5.33
CA PRO A 137 -17.69 -7.28 -5.52
C PRO A 137 -16.51 -8.01 -4.83
N PRO A 138 -16.59 -9.34 -4.62
CA PRO A 138 -15.48 -10.14 -4.09
C PRO A 138 -14.16 -9.95 -4.86
N ASP A 139 -14.24 -9.69 -6.16
CA ASP A 139 -13.10 -9.43 -7.04
C ASP A 139 -12.70 -7.94 -7.16
N ARG A 140 -13.19 -7.02 -6.30
CA ARG A 140 -12.85 -5.58 -6.40
C ARG A 140 -11.36 -5.28 -6.54
N CYS A 141 -10.52 -6.11 -5.92
CA CYS A 141 -9.06 -5.98 -5.94
C CYS A 141 -8.48 -6.20 -7.35
N TYR A 142 -9.16 -6.97 -8.21
CA TYR A 142 -8.79 -7.14 -9.61
C TYR A 142 -8.93 -5.82 -10.38
N TYR A 143 -10.05 -5.10 -10.23
CA TYR A 143 -10.28 -3.84 -10.94
C TYR A 143 -9.29 -2.75 -10.47
N CYS A 144 -9.14 -2.60 -9.15
CA CYS A 144 -8.16 -1.66 -8.55
C CYS A 144 -6.73 -1.95 -9.03
N LYS A 145 -6.29 -3.23 -9.00
CA LYS A 145 -4.94 -3.58 -9.46
C LYS A 145 -4.77 -3.45 -10.97
N SER A 146 -5.81 -3.70 -11.75
CA SER A 146 -5.78 -3.53 -13.21
C SER A 146 -5.52 -2.08 -13.61
N GLU A 147 -6.24 -1.13 -13.00
CA GLU A 147 -5.99 0.30 -13.22
C GLU A 147 -4.55 0.68 -12.83
N MET A 148 -4.14 0.33 -11.61
CA MET A 148 -2.81 0.64 -11.07
C MET A 148 -1.68 0.08 -11.96
N PHE A 149 -1.75 -1.20 -12.35
CA PHE A 149 -0.73 -1.79 -13.20
C PHE A 149 -0.75 -1.27 -14.63
N GLY A 150 -1.92 -0.89 -15.16
CA GLY A 150 -2.03 -0.19 -16.44
C GLY A 150 -1.27 1.14 -16.43
N LEU A 151 -1.48 1.96 -15.39
CA LEU A 151 -0.75 3.22 -15.21
C LEU A 151 0.76 2.98 -15.03
N PHE A 152 1.15 2.01 -14.21
CA PHE A 152 2.57 1.70 -14.00
C PHE A 152 3.25 1.25 -15.29
N ARG A 153 2.55 0.49 -16.15
CA ARG A 153 3.05 0.13 -17.47
C ARG A 153 3.25 1.35 -18.37
N ALA A 154 2.31 2.28 -18.39
CA ALA A 154 2.45 3.52 -19.15
C ALA A 154 3.64 4.37 -18.66
N VAL A 155 3.83 4.47 -17.34
CA VAL A 155 4.98 5.15 -16.73
C VAL A 155 6.29 4.45 -17.08
N ALA A 156 6.34 3.11 -16.98
CA ALA A 156 7.52 2.32 -17.32
C ALA A 156 7.92 2.54 -18.80
N GLN A 157 6.96 2.45 -19.73
CA GLN A 157 7.17 2.68 -21.15
C GLN A 157 7.72 4.07 -21.43
N THR A 158 7.10 5.12 -20.86
CA THR A 158 7.52 6.51 -21.05
C THR A 158 8.94 6.78 -20.55
N ARG A 159 9.39 6.01 -19.55
CA ARG A 159 10.73 6.15 -18.94
C ARG A 159 11.75 5.13 -19.46
N GLY A 160 11.41 4.31 -20.46
CA GLY A 160 12.30 3.28 -21.00
C GLY A 160 12.62 2.15 -20.00
N ILE A 161 11.74 1.91 -19.02
CA ILE A 161 11.86 0.85 -18.03
C ILE A 161 11.12 -0.39 -18.54
N LYS A 162 11.80 -1.54 -18.56
CA LYS A 162 11.27 -2.76 -19.20
C LYS A 162 10.26 -3.51 -18.32
N TRP A 163 10.52 -3.56 -17.01
CA TRP A 163 9.80 -4.45 -16.10
C TRP A 163 9.06 -3.67 -15.01
N VAL A 164 7.87 -4.17 -14.66
CA VAL A 164 7.11 -3.71 -13.49
C VAL A 164 7.13 -4.84 -12.48
N LEU A 165 7.52 -4.54 -11.23
CA LEU A 165 7.62 -5.50 -10.13
C LEU A 165 6.57 -5.22 -9.07
N ASP A 166 6.13 -6.25 -8.36
CA ASP A 166 5.32 -6.11 -7.15
C ASP A 166 5.90 -6.87 -5.94
N GLY A 167 5.22 -6.76 -4.80
CA GLY A 167 5.60 -7.42 -3.55
C GLY A 167 4.92 -8.77 -3.30
N THR A 168 4.31 -9.40 -4.31
CA THR A 168 3.63 -10.70 -4.12
C THR A 168 4.66 -11.76 -3.69
N ASN A 169 4.38 -12.46 -2.59
CA ASN A 169 5.29 -13.42 -1.95
C ASN A 169 4.77 -14.87 -2.01
N ALA A 170 5.53 -15.83 -1.48
CA ALA A 170 5.21 -17.26 -1.56
C ALA A 170 3.92 -17.68 -0.81
N ASP A 171 3.47 -16.90 0.17
CA ASP A 171 2.23 -17.16 0.92
C ASP A 171 0.98 -16.65 0.18
N ASP A 172 1.15 -15.85 -0.86
CA ASP A 172 0.05 -15.27 -1.64
C ASP A 172 -0.47 -16.18 -2.77
N VAL A 173 -0.11 -17.48 -2.76
CA VAL A 173 -0.43 -18.42 -3.85
C VAL A 173 -1.84 -19.01 -3.76
N SER A 174 -2.58 -18.78 -2.67
CA SER A 174 -3.91 -19.35 -2.43
C SER A 174 -4.99 -18.93 -3.46
N ASP A 175 -6.04 -19.75 -3.55
CA ASP A 175 -7.03 -19.74 -4.65
C ASP A 175 -7.80 -18.42 -4.83
N HIS A 176 -8.02 -17.61 -3.78
CA HIS A 176 -8.74 -16.33 -3.88
C HIS A 176 -7.82 -15.11 -3.78
N ARG A 177 -7.13 -14.77 -4.87
CA ARG A 177 -6.31 -13.54 -4.99
C ARG A 177 -6.58 -12.77 -6.28
N PRO A 178 -7.74 -12.09 -6.42
CA PRO A 178 -8.12 -11.35 -7.63
C PRO A 178 -7.07 -10.33 -8.10
N GLY A 179 -6.37 -9.67 -7.17
CA GLY A 179 -5.31 -8.73 -7.50
C GLY A 179 -4.08 -9.36 -8.18
N ARG A 180 -3.78 -10.64 -7.88
CA ARG A 180 -2.67 -11.37 -8.52
C ARG A 180 -2.99 -11.71 -9.98
N LYS A 181 -4.26 -12.00 -10.28
CA LYS A 181 -4.73 -12.21 -11.66
C LYS A 181 -4.43 -10.98 -12.52
N ALA A 182 -4.74 -9.77 -12.03
CA ALA A 182 -4.39 -8.53 -12.71
C ALA A 182 -2.86 -8.41 -12.90
N ALA A 183 -2.06 -8.70 -11.87
CA ALA A 183 -0.60 -8.68 -12.00
C ALA A 183 -0.09 -9.56 -13.15
N ILE A 184 -0.61 -10.80 -13.27
CA ILE A 184 -0.26 -11.74 -14.34
C ILE A 184 -0.68 -11.20 -15.72
N GLU A 185 -1.91 -10.70 -15.87
CA GLU A 185 -2.41 -10.16 -17.15
C GLU A 185 -1.60 -8.96 -17.64
N TYR A 186 -1.15 -8.10 -16.72
CA TYR A 186 -0.25 -6.98 -17.03
C TYR A 186 1.23 -7.39 -17.10
N GLY A 187 1.56 -8.67 -17.00
CA GLY A 187 2.93 -9.22 -17.08
C GLY A 187 3.86 -8.77 -15.95
N VAL A 188 3.30 -8.38 -14.81
CA VAL A 188 4.05 -7.93 -13.63
C VAL A 188 4.88 -9.09 -13.08
N VAL A 189 6.12 -8.79 -12.70
CA VAL A 189 7.04 -9.77 -12.13
C VAL A 189 6.95 -9.71 -10.61
N SER A 190 6.78 -10.87 -9.97
CA SER A 190 6.71 -10.99 -8.51
C SER A 190 7.97 -11.68 -7.99
N PRO A 191 9.08 -10.95 -7.81
CA PRO A 191 10.38 -11.57 -7.59
C PRO A 191 10.48 -12.30 -6.24
N LEU A 192 9.73 -11.88 -5.21
CA LEU A 192 9.69 -12.59 -3.91
C LEU A 192 9.05 -13.97 -4.07
N LEU A 193 7.93 -14.04 -4.80
CA LEU A 193 7.28 -15.29 -5.15
C LEU A 193 8.18 -16.20 -5.99
N GLU A 194 8.85 -15.66 -7.02
CA GLU A 194 9.73 -16.44 -7.91
C GLU A 194 10.90 -17.12 -7.16
N VAL A 195 11.39 -16.52 -6.08
CA VAL A 195 12.47 -17.09 -5.25
C VAL A 195 11.95 -17.83 -4.00
N GLY A 196 10.63 -17.94 -3.86
CA GLY A 196 9.98 -18.66 -2.76
C GLY A 196 10.19 -18.03 -1.39
N LEU A 197 10.23 -16.69 -1.29
CA LEU A 197 10.30 -16.00 -0.01
C LEU A 197 8.92 -15.93 0.65
N HIS A 198 8.83 -16.47 1.86
CA HIS A 198 7.64 -16.39 2.73
C HIS A 198 7.65 -15.13 3.60
N LYS A 199 6.50 -14.80 4.20
CA LYS A 199 6.29 -13.57 4.97
C LYS A 199 7.26 -13.43 6.15
N ASP A 200 7.48 -14.52 6.88
CA ASP A 200 8.36 -14.53 8.05
C ASP A 200 9.82 -14.32 7.61
N GLU A 201 10.22 -14.97 6.51
CA GLU A 201 11.55 -14.79 5.89
C GLU A 201 11.75 -13.35 5.39
N ILE A 202 10.70 -12.72 4.84
CA ILE A 202 10.73 -11.32 4.40
C ILE A 202 10.92 -10.38 5.59
N ARG A 203 10.25 -10.63 6.72
CA ARG A 203 10.44 -9.83 7.95
C ARG A 203 11.82 -10.02 8.53
N GLU A 204 12.32 -11.25 8.59
CA GLU A 204 13.69 -11.56 9.03
C GLU A 204 14.72 -10.85 8.15
N LEU A 205 14.63 -10.98 6.82
CA LEU A 205 15.51 -10.25 5.90
C LEU A 205 15.40 -8.73 6.08
N SER A 206 14.19 -8.20 6.21
CA SER A 206 13.98 -6.77 6.41
C SER A 206 14.65 -6.29 7.70
N GLN A 207 14.58 -7.07 8.77
CA GLN A 207 15.24 -6.77 10.04
C GLN A 207 16.77 -6.84 9.90
N MET A 208 17.30 -7.86 9.24
CA MET A 208 18.75 -8.01 9.00
C MET A 208 19.34 -6.91 8.12
N LEU A 209 18.52 -6.28 7.28
CA LEU A 209 18.88 -5.16 6.42
C LEU A 209 18.56 -3.80 7.05
N ASP A 210 18.18 -3.78 8.34
CA ASP A 210 17.81 -2.58 9.10
C ASP A 210 16.67 -1.77 8.44
N LEU A 211 15.75 -2.43 7.71
CA LEU A 211 14.63 -1.76 7.06
C LEU A 211 13.59 -1.37 8.11
N PRO A 212 13.16 -0.10 8.20
CA PRO A 212 12.25 0.38 9.24
C PRO A 212 10.85 -0.26 9.20
N THR A 213 10.51 -0.92 8.09
CA THR A 213 9.21 -1.57 7.88
C THR A 213 9.16 -3.02 8.37
N TRP A 214 10.24 -3.59 8.94
CA TRP A 214 10.31 -5.01 9.30
C TRP A 214 9.20 -5.46 10.27
N GLU A 215 8.79 -4.57 11.18
CA GLU A 215 7.72 -4.80 12.16
C GLU A 215 6.37 -4.21 11.71
N LYS A 216 6.31 -3.53 10.56
CA LYS A 216 5.07 -2.85 10.12
C LYS A 216 3.95 -3.87 9.90
N PRO A 217 2.74 -3.65 10.44
CA PRO A 217 1.58 -4.50 10.17
C PRO A 217 1.21 -4.51 8.68
N SER A 218 0.49 -5.56 8.26
CA SER A 218 -0.05 -5.62 6.90
C SER A 218 -1.10 -4.54 6.69
N MET A 219 -0.87 -3.69 5.70
CA MET A 219 -1.80 -2.62 5.34
C MET A 219 -2.90 -3.17 4.42
N ALA A 220 -4.13 -2.76 4.67
CA ALA A 220 -5.27 -3.04 3.80
C ALA A 220 -5.98 -1.73 3.48
N CYS A 221 -6.44 -1.58 2.24
CA CYS A 221 -7.16 -0.38 1.80
C CYS A 221 -8.45 -0.16 2.61
N LEU A 222 -8.93 1.08 2.66
CA LEU A 222 -10.15 1.46 3.36
C LEU A 222 -11.38 0.71 2.82
N ALA A 223 -11.40 0.34 1.54
CA ALA A 223 -12.46 -0.48 0.94
C ALA A 223 -12.66 -1.84 1.64
N SER A 224 -11.62 -2.38 2.29
CA SER A 224 -11.77 -3.63 3.08
C SER A 224 -12.67 -3.47 4.32
N ARG A 225 -13.01 -2.24 4.73
CA ARG A 225 -13.89 -1.99 5.88
C ARG A 225 -15.37 -2.17 5.53
N PHE A 226 -15.70 -2.36 4.26
CA PHE A 226 -17.07 -2.52 3.80
C PHE A 226 -17.33 -4.01 3.49
N PRO A 227 -18.46 -4.57 3.94
CA PRO A 227 -18.94 -5.87 3.47
C PRO A 227 -19.05 -5.93 1.96
N TYR A 228 -18.71 -7.08 1.36
CA TYR A 228 -18.88 -7.28 -0.07
C TYR A 228 -20.33 -7.01 -0.48
N GLY A 229 -20.51 -6.40 -1.66
CA GLY A 229 -21.80 -5.96 -2.19
C GLY A 229 -22.32 -4.64 -1.59
N VAL A 230 -21.73 -4.13 -0.50
CA VAL A 230 -22.04 -2.79 0.00
C VAL A 230 -21.26 -1.77 -0.81
N PRO A 231 -21.93 -0.80 -1.48
CA PRO A 231 -21.25 0.18 -2.31
C PRO A 231 -20.21 1.00 -1.53
N ILE A 232 -19.07 1.23 -2.16
CA ILE A 232 -18.02 2.10 -1.63
C ILE A 232 -18.28 3.51 -2.17
N THR A 233 -18.49 4.49 -1.29
CA THR A 233 -18.68 5.90 -1.66
C THR A 233 -17.63 6.78 -0.98
N ASP A 234 -17.42 7.99 -1.50
CA ASP A 234 -16.55 9.00 -0.88
C ASP A 234 -16.94 9.25 0.57
N GLU A 235 -18.24 9.48 0.83
CA GLU A 235 -18.74 9.72 2.19
C GLU A 235 -18.51 8.52 3.10
N GLY A 236 -18.69 7.30 2.58
CA GLY A 236 -18.40 6.08 3.31
C GLY A 236 -16.93 5.99 3.70
N LEU A 237 -16.04 6.23 2.75
CA LEU A 237 -14.59 6.21 2.98
C LEU A 237 -14.16 7.30 3.97
N ASP A 238 -14.73 8.50 3.86
CA ASP A 238 -14.48 9.62 4.78
C ASP A 238 -14.90 9.25 6.21
N ARG A 239 -16.09 8.67 6.41
CA ARG A 239 -16.56 8.20 7.71
C ARG A 239 -15.57 7.20 8.34
N VAL A 240 -15.14 6.20 7.57
CA VAL A 240 -14.17 5.20 8.05
C VAL A 240 -12.82 5.86 8.35
N ARG A 241 -12.32 6.70 7.45
CA ARG A 241 -11.02 7.37 7.59
C ARG A 241 -10.97 8.24 8.84
N ASN A 242 -12.01 9.03 9.07
CA ASN A 242 -12.12 9.90 10.24
C ASN A 242 -12.24 9.09 11.54
N ALA A 243 -13.01 8.01 11.54
CA ALA A 243 -13.10 7.11 12.68
C ALA A 243 -11.74 6.49 13.00
N GLU A 244 -11.04 5.92 12.01
CA GLU A 244 -9.73 5.31 12.22
C GLU A 244 -8.65 6.33 12.65
N ALA A 245 -8.73 7.57 12.15
CA ALA A 245 -7.85 8.65 12.59
C ALA A 245 -8.07 9.01 14.07
N GLY A 246 -9.33 9.12 14.50
CA GLY A 246 -9.68 9.38 15.90
C GLY A 246 -9.19 8.28 16.83
N LEU A 247 -9.38 7.01 16.47
CA LEU A 247 -8.91 5.86 17.26
C LEU A 247 -7.37 5.80 17.35
N ARG A 248 -6.67 6.17 16.27
CA ARG A 248 -5.21 6.26 16.29
C ARG A 248 -4.72 7.38 17.22
N ALA A 249 -5.44 8.50 17.29
CA ALA A 249 -5.12 9.59 18.21
C ALA A 249 -5.28 9.18 19.69
N LEU A 250 -6.12 8.18 19.98
CA LEU A 250 -6.24 7.56 21.31
C LEU A 250 -5.11 6.54 21.60
N GLY A 251 -4.23 6.31 20.63
CA GLY A 251 -3.04 5.48 20.73
C GLY A 251 -3.28 3.97 20.56
N LEU A 252 -4.44 3.57 20.01
CA LEU A 252 -4.61 2.22 19.47
C LEU A 252 -3.70 2.06 18.24
N ARG A 253 -3.10 0.88 18.05
CA ARG A 253 -2.10 0.66 16.99
C ARG A 253 -2.62 -0.23 15.89
N GLN A 254 -3.27 -1.34 16.24
CA GLN A 254 -3.75 -2.32 15.28
C GLN A 254 -5.26 -2.54 15.46
N PHE A 255 -6.02 -1.99 14.52
CA PHE A 255 -7.48 -2.05 14.54
C PHE A 255 -8.06 -1.82 13.15
N ARG A 256 -9.36 -2.10 12.98
CA ARG A 256 -10.16 -1.75 11.80
C ARG A 256 -11.56 -1.30 12.22
N VAL A 257 -12.06 -0.24 11.58
CA VAL A 257 -13.45 0.20 11.75
C VAL A 257 -14.29 -0.34 10.60
N ARG A 258 -15.00 -1.45 10.82
CA ARG A 258 -15.89 -2.05 9.81
C ARG A 258 -17.21 -1.29 9.74
N SER A 259 -17.61 -0.90 8.54
CA SER A 259 -18.83 -0.13 8.28
C SER A 259 -20.00 -1.04 8.00
N HIS A 260 -21.00 -1.02 8.89
CA HIS A 260 -22.26 -1.74 8.76
C HIS A 260 -23.43 -0.74 8.81
N GLY A 261 -23.55 0.08 7.76
CA GLY A 261 -24.55 1.15 7.67
C GLY A 261 -24.30 2.24 8.72
N ASP A 262 -25.16 2.28 9.75
CA ASP A 262 -25.06 3.21 10.87
C ASP A 262 -24.17 2.72 12.01
N VAL A 263 -23.75 1.45 11.96
CA VAL A 263 -22.91 0.82 12.99
C VAL A 263 -21.46 0.77 12.51
N ALA A 264 -20.55 1.28 13.33
CA ALA A 264 -19.11 1.02 13.21
C ALA A 264 -18.73 -0.13 14.16
N ARG A 265 -18.34 -1.27 13.59
CA ARG A 265 -17.82 -2.41 14.34
C ARG A 265 -16.30 -2.34 14.39
N LEU A 266 -15.76 -2.09 15.58
CA LEU A 266 -14.34 -1.94 15.85
C LEU A 266 -13.70 -3.30 16.14
N GLU A 267 -12.86 -3.76 15.21
CA GLU A 267 -11.94 -4.87 15.41
C GLU A 267 -10.63 -4.31 15.98
N VAL A 268 -10.19 -4.77 17.15
CA VAL A 268 -8.91 -4.36 17.78
C VAL A 268 -8.04 -5.57 17.98
N ASP A 269 -6.73 -5.41 17.84
CA ASP A 269 -5.77 -6.44 18.23
C ASP A 269 -6.10 -7.01 19.63
N PRO A 270 -6.12 -8.35 19.81
CA PRO A 270 -6.47 -8.97 21.08
C PRO A 270 -5.71 -8.40 22.29
N GLU A 271 -4.45 -8.01 22.11
CA GLU A 271 -3.63 -7.43 23.18
C GLU A 271 -4.07 -6.00 23.56
N GLU A 272 -4.77 -5.30 22.68
CA GLU A 272 -5.25 -3.92 22.89
C GLU A 272 -6.76 -3.86 23.22
N MET A 273 -7.48 -4.99 23.26
CA MET A 273 -8.94 -5.02 23.49
C MET A 273 -9.36 -4.44 24.84
N GLU A 274 -8.64 -4.76 25.92
CA GLU A 274 -8.93 -4.23 27.27
C GLU A 274 -8.69 -2.71 27.34
N ARG A 275 -7.63 -2.24 26.66
CA ARG A 275 -7.34 -0.81 26.53
C ARG A 275 -8.45 -0.10 25.76
N ALA A 276 -8.92 -0.66 24.66
CA ALA A 276 -10.04 -0.10 23.89
C ALA A 276 -11.33 -0.02 24.73
N TRP A 277 -11.62 -1.04 25.53
CA TRP A 277 -12.77 -1.06 26.44
C TRP A 277 -12.66 -0.02 27.56
N THR A 278 -11.46 0.15 28.11
CA THR A 278 -11.18 1.20 29.11
C THR A 278 -11.45 2.59 28.52
N LEU A 279 -11.11 2.78 27.24
CA LEU A 279 -11.33 4.01 26.47
C LEU A 279 -12.70 4.08 25.77
N ARG A 280 -13.67 3.22 26.12
CA ARG A 280 -14.94 3.06 25.38
C ARG A 280 -15.71 4.36 25.15
N ASP A 281 -15.67 5.30 26.09
CA ASP A 281 -16.37 6.57 25.96
C ASP A 281 -15.71 7.46 24.90
N GLN A 282 -14.38 7.58 24.91
CA GLN A 282 -13.63 8.31 23.88
C GLN A 282 -13.71 7.62 22.51
N VAL A 283 -13.67 6.28 22.49
CA VAL A 283 -13.85 5.48 21.27
C VAL A 283 -15.22 5.72 20.65
N SER A 284 -16.29 5.68 21.46
CA SER A 284 -17.66 5.95 21.03
C SER A 284 -17.81 7.38 20.52
N GLU A 285 -17.24 8.37 21.20
CA GLU A 285 -17.25 9.76 20.76
C GLU A 285 -16.54 9.95 19.42
N ALA A 286 -15.32 9.41 19.25
CA ALA A 286 -14.57 9.50 18.00
C ALA A 286 -15.31 8.86 16.82
N ILE A 287 -15.90 7.68 17.03
CA ILE A 287 -16.69 6.97 16.01
C ILE A 287 -17.96 7.77 15.65
N LYS A 288 -18.66 8.33 16.63
CA LYS A 288 -19.87 9.12 16.38
C LYS A 288 -19.57 10.45 15.70
N ALA A 289 -18.49 11.12 16.09
CA ALA A 289 -18.01 12.34 15.43
C ALA A 289 -17.66 12.10 13.96
N ALA A 290 -17.25 10.88 13.60
CA ALA A 290 -17.00 10.48 12.22
C ALA A 290 -18.29 10.16 11.43
N GLY A 291 -19.48 10.24 12.03
CA GLY A 291 -20.77 10.08 11.35
C GLY A 291 -21.41 8.69 11.49
N PHE A 292 -21.02 7.87 12.46
CA PHE A 292 -21.75 6.64 12.81
C PHE A 292 -22.76 6.91 13.93
N ALA A 293 -23.91 6.23 13.93
CA ALA A 293 -24.88 6.36 15.02
C ALA A 293 -24.47 5.48 16.22
N PHE A 294 -23.89 4.32 15.94
CA PHE A 294 -23.53 3.33 16.95
C PHE A 294 -22.08 2.87 16.79
N ALA A 295 -21.41 2.69 17.93
CA ALA A 295 -20.10 2.06 18.04
C ALA A 295 -20.27 0.69 18.71
N ALA A 296 -19.68 -0.35 18.13
CA ALA A 296 -19.63 -1.69 18.70
C ALA A 296 -18.19 -2.19 18.68
N GLN A 297 -17.76 -2.92 19.70
CA GLN A 297 -16.48 -3.63 19.69
C GLN A 297 -16.72 -5.08 19.28
N ASP A 298 -15.91 -5.57 18.34
CA ASP A 298 -15.92 -6.97 17.94
C ASP A 298 -15.35 -7.85 19.07
N LEU A 299 -16.06 -8.92 19.40
CA LEU A 299 -15.68 -9.84 20.48
C LEU A 299 -14.53 -10.78 20.09
N GLU A 300 -14.32 -11.03 18.80
CA GLU A 300 -13.21 -11.83 18.28
C GLU A 300 -11.95 -10.99 18.05
N GLY A 301 -12.09 -9.66 18.08
CA GLY A 301 -10.99 -8.73 17.82
C GLY A 301 -10.53 -8.73 16.37
N TYR A 302 -9.30 -8.29 16.15
CA TYR A 302 -8.70 -8.19 14.82
C TYR A 302 -8.19 -9.55 14.35
N ARG A 303 -8.69 -10.00 13.20
CA ARG A 303 -8.18 -11.18 12.47
C ARG A 303 -7.86 -10.82 11.02
N SER A 304 -6.68 -11.20 10.54
CA SER A 304 -6.34 -11.03 9.12
C SER A 304 -7.26 -11.88 8.26
N GLY A 305 -7.79 -11.31 7.18
CA GLY A 305 -8.67 -12.04 6.26
C GLY A 305 -10.11 -12.26 6.74
N SER A 306 -10.54 -11.71 7.89
CA SER A 306 -11.88 -11.96 8.46
C SER A 306 -13.08 -11.74 7.52
N MET A 307 -12.94 -10.85 6.52
CA MET A 307 -13.99 -10.60 5.53
C MET A 307 -14.19 -11.75 4.54
N ASN A 308 -13.17 -12.59 4.35
CA ASN A 308 -13.25 -13.73 3.43
C ASN A 308 -13.97 -14.93 4.04
N ASP A 309 -14.09 -14.98 5.38
CA ASP A 309 -14.86 -16.00 6.10
C ASP A 309 -16.35 -15.97 5.71
N LEU A 310 -16.83 -14.81 5.21
CA LEU A 310 -18.21 -14.60 4.78
C LEU A 310 -18.46 -14.98 3.31
N LEU A 311 -17.43 -15.27 2.53
CA LEU A 311 -17.58 -15.67 1.13
C LEU A 311 -17.88 -17.18 1.05
N THR A 312 -18.88 -17.55 0.26
CA THR A 312 -19.08 -18.94 -0.13
C THR A 312 -17.94 -19.42 -1.03
N ALA A 313 -17.72 -20.74 -1.15
CA ALA A 313 -16.68 -21.30 -2.02
C ALA A 313 -16.82 -20.84 -3.49
N ALA A 314 -18.04 -20.55 -3.95
CA ALA A 314 -18.30 -20.02 -5.29
C ALA A 314 -17.90 -18.54 -5.44
N GLU A 315 -18.12 -17.72 -4.41
CA GLU A 315 -17.75 -16.30 -4.39
C GLU A 315 -16.25 -16.08 -4.12
N GLN A 316 -15.58 -17.07 -3.51
CA GLN A 316 -14.12 -17.12 -3.42
C GLN A 316 -13.46 -17.46 -4.76
N ASN A 317 -14.21 -17.86 -5.79
CA ASN A 317 -13.63 -18.14 -7.11
C ASN A 317 -14.57 -17.74 -8.25
N PRO A 318 -14.90 -16.43 -8.38
CA PRO A 318 -15.77 -15.99 -9.45
C PRO A 318 -15.05 -16.23 -10.78
N GLN A 319 -15.54 -17.18 -11.56
CA GLN A 319 -15.13 -17.32 -12.95
C GLN A 319 -15.57 -16.04 -13.67
N PRO A 320 -14.66 -15.31 -14.32
CA PRO A 320 -15.05 -14.13 -15.08
C PRO A 320 -15.99 -14.57 -16.22
N SER A 321 -17.14 -13.91 -16.33
CA SER A 321 -17.97 -13.97 -17.54
C SER A 321 -17.27 -13.30 -18.72
#